data_AF-A0A9Q4B0Z9-F1
#
_entry.id   AF-A0A9Q4B0Z9-F1
#
_cell.length_a   1.000
_cell.length_b   1.000
_cell.length_c   1.000
_cell.angle_alpha   90.00
_cell.angle_beta   90.00
_cell.angle_gamma   90.00
#
_symmetry.space_group_name_H-M   'P 1'
#
loop_
_entity.id
_entity.type
_entity.pdbx_description
1 polymer ?
#
loop_
_entity_poly.entity_id
_entity_poly.type
_entity_poly.pdbx_seq_one_letter_code
_entity_poly.pdbx_strand_id
1 'polypeptide(L)'
;MKEKKVKFGLGIGALAVVVIAGILVYSLLSSPEAKLASALQQMIEEDVIQTESDFNLAVDIDADPELLGIYTDEDQASMDLLMDMLQNIHGTSSVIVDNENKVMEIGTSFGITGDVQGEEIDLQIPFHLYFDEEENEMGIDLDPYAAFLPEVIDLLAYNVVPNIPDAEESLAMYTNGEDVSDFLANELNNLVVPVIEEGFTGKKLTEPMDFDESLFYDNEEDGKALNIFILEHMFDYLNENSEDDVVTEEKGWIVVNVGENLLLDAFIYGLEEVEKDSEAKEVYEDFYKEEVATHIEELSDAKDDLDNLSFSIEASFLIEQDRIVESKSTMSLSLSEDGVSISLTGDTSSTYSYGDDAEFAFYNADREELTEADMENIAFELQSVFETYLMENMDYGYYEEDYYEDDFFDYELTDEELEFVEAIENQEITHEDVGLSEEDMYYLVLEYELSGFVSEGTSDLYLPED
;
A
#
# COMPACT_ATOMS: atom_id res chain seq x y z
N MET A 1 -10.74 -12.28 28.52
CA MET A 1 -11.40 -12.56 27.24
C MET A 1 -10.35 -12.29 26.19
N LYS A 2 -9.96 -13.31 25.41
CA LYS A 2 -9.00 -13.11 24.33
C LYS A 2 -9.74 -12.35 23.23
N GLU A 3 -9.29 -11.15 22.95
CA GLU A 3 -9.76 -10.34 21.83
C GLU A 3 -9.49 -11.12 20.54
N LYS A 4 -10.56 -11.54 19.86
CA LYS A 4 -10.53 -11.80 18.42
C LYS A 4 -10.27 -10.42 17.79
N LYS A 5 -9.00 -10.06 17.60
CA LYS A 5 -8.64 -8.96 16.70
C LYS A 5 -9.01 -9.43 15.31
N VAL A 6 -10.06 -8.81 14.77
CA VAL A 6 -10.69 -9.13 13.51
C VAL A 6 -9.65 -8.96 12.39
N LYS A 7 -9.30 -10.06 11.71
CA LYS A 7 -8.48 -10.08 10.49
C LYS A 7 -9.32 -9.61 9.28
N PHE A 8 -10.05 -8.50 9.41
CA PHE A 8 -11.05 -8.06 8.43
C PHE A 8 -10.41 -7.50 7.14
N GLY A 9 -9.22 -6.89 7.24
CA GLY A 9 -8.55 -6.25 6.11
C GLY A 9 -8.01 -7.20 5.03
N LEU A 10 -7.79 -8.47 5.36
CA LEU A 10 -7.23 -9.46 4.42
C LEU A 10 -8.32 -10.15 3.57
N GLY A 11 -9.54 -10.27 4.08
CA GLY A 11 -10.63 -10.98 3.40
C GLY A 11 -11.22 -10.23 2.20
N ILE A 12 -11.27 -8.90 2.26
CA ILE A 12 -11.78 -8.05 1.18
C ILE A 12 -10.72 -7.88 0.07
N GLY A 13 -9.44 -7.78 0.45
CA GLY A 13 -8.33 -7.74 -0.50
C GLY A 13 -8.20 -9.02 -1.32
N ALA A 14 -8.36 -10.19 -0.69
CA ALA A 14 -8.35 -11.47 -1.40
C ALA A 14 -9.53 -11.62 -2.39
N LEU A 15 -10.72 -11.12 -2.06
CA LEU A 15 -11.90 -11.16 -2.94
C LEU A 15 -11.74 -10.24 -4.16
N ALA A 16 -11.12 -9.06 -4.00
CA ALA A 16 -10.79 -8.17 -5.11
C ALA A 16 -9.68 -8.74 -6.00
N VAL A 17 -8.68 -9.41 -5.42
CA VAL A 17 -7.61 -10.10 -6.16
C VAL A 17 -8.15 -11.31 -6.93
N VAL A 18 -9.08 -12.09 -6.37
CA VAL A 18 -9.73 -13.22 -7.08
C VAL A 18 -10.57 -12.75 -8.27
N VAL A 19 -11.22 -11.58 -8.17
CA VAL A 19 -11.97 -10.96 -9.26
C VAL A 19 -11.06 -10.45 -10.38
N ILE A 20 -9.84 -10.01 -10.05
CA ILE A 20 -8.84 -9.50 -11.02
C ILE A 20 -7.98 -10.63 -11.61
N ALA A 21 -7.72 -11.71 -10.86
CA ALA A 21 -6.69 -12.70 -11.19
C ALA A 21 -7.20 -14.07 -11.70
N GLY A 22 -8.50 -14.37 -11.73
CA GLY A 22 -8.92 -15.74 -12.04
C GLY A 22 -10.33 -15.91 -12.56
N ILE A 23 -10.60 -15.45 -13.79
CA ILE A 23 -11.81 -15.86 -14.52
C ILE A 23 -11.40 -16.82 -15.65
N LEU A 24 -12.25 -17.83 -15.81
CA LEU A 24 -12.03 -19.18 -16.30
C LEU A 24 -11.98 -19.50 -17.78
N VAL A 25 -11.47 -20.71 -18.02
CA VAL A 25 -11.68 -21.56 -19.19
C VAL A 25 -12.82 -22.57 -18.99
N TYR A 26 -13.89 -22.48 -19.78
CA TYR A 26 -14.60 -23.66 -20.30
C TYR A 26 -15.20 -23.49 -21.72
N SER A 27 -14.72 -24.30 -22.68
CA SER A 27 -15.31 -24.37 -24.01
C SER A 27 -16.45 -25.38 -24.06
N LEU A 28 -17.61 -25.00 -24.63
CA LEU A 28 -18.38 -25.83 -25.58
C LEU A 28 -19.40 -24.97 -26.38
N LEU A 29 -19.02 -24.64 -27.62
CA LEU A 29 -19.87 -24.32 -28.78
C LEU A 29 -20.90 -23.17 -28.69
N SER A 30 -20.51 -22.03 -29.27
CA SER A 30 -21.35 -20.91 -29.78
C SER A 30 -22.14 -20.06 -28.78
N SER A 31 -22.03 -20.33 -27.49
CA SER A 31 -22.62 -19.49 -26.44
C SER A 31 -21.65 -18.39 -25.96
N PRO A 32 -22.15 -17.29 -25.36
CA PRO A 32 -21.30 -16.23 -24.80
C PRO A 32 -20.27 -16.76 -23.78
N GLU A 33 -20.67 -17.72 -22.95
CA GLU A 33 -19.82 -18.42 -21.97
C GLU A 33 -18.61 -19.06 -22.65
N ALA A 34 -18.84 -19.81 -23.74
CA ALA A 34 -17.77 -20.50 -24.45
C ALA A 34 -16.78 -19.54 -25.14
N LYS A 35 -17.25 -18.36 -25.57
CA LYS A 35 -16.39 -17.31 -26.15
C LYS A 35 -15.51 -16.68 -25.07
N LEU A 36 -16.11 -16.29 -23.94
CA LEU A 36 -15.39 -15.72 -22.80
C LEU A 36 -14.34 -16.68 -22.27
N ALA A 37 -14.75 -17.92 -22.06
CA ALA A 37 -13.86 -19.01 -21.67
C ALA A 37 -12.65 -19.21 -22.57
N SER A 38 -12.88 -19.24 -23.89
CA SER A 38 -11.80 -19.40 -24.85
C SER A 38 -10.84 -18.22 -24.80
N ALA A 39 -11.35 -17.00 -24.54
CA ALA A 39 -10.52 -15.80 -24.51
C ALA A 39 -9.68 -15.70 -23.23
N LEU A 40 -10.25 -16.09 -22.10
CA LEU A 40 -9.53 -16.21 -20.84
C LEU A 40 -8.49 -17.33 -20.88
N GLN A 41 -8.79 -18.45 -21.56
CA GLN A 41 -7.81 -19.51 -21.79
C GLN A 41 -6.60 -18.99 -22.55
N GLN A 42 -6.85 -18.26 -23.64
CA GLN A 42 -5.76 -17.67 -24.41
C GLN A 42 -4.96 -16.72 -23.54
N MET A 43 -5.61 -15.84 -22.78
CA MET A 43 -4.94 -14.96 -21.83
C MET A 43 -4.01 -15.75 -20.90
N ILE A 44 -4.49 -16.79 -20.22
CA ILE A 44 -3.65 -17.63 -19.32
C ILE A 44 -2.50 -18.34 -20.06
N GLU A 45 -2.70 -18.71 -21.31
CA GLU A 45 -1.69 -19.39 -22.13
C GLU A 45 -0.67 -18.44 -22.78
N GLU A 46 -0.90 -17.13 -22.78
CA GLU A 46 0.08 -16.17 -23.30
C GLU A 46 1.28 -16.02 -22.35
N ASP A 47 2.46 -15.89 -22.95
CA ASP A 47 3.71 -15.71 -22.21
C ASP A 47 3.73 -14.35 -21.50
N VAL A 48 3.27 -13.29 -22.16
CA VAL A 48 3.26 -11.91 -21.64
C VAL A 48 1.93 -11.23 -21.89
N ILE A 49 1.40 -10.55 -20.88
CA ILE A 49 0.13 -9.83 -20.92
C ILE A 49 0.31 -8.49 -20.22
N GLN A 50 -0.16 -7.43 -20.84
CA GLN A 50 -0.27 -6.11 -20.22
C GLN A 50 -1.73 -5.68 -20.16
N THR A 51 -2.16 -5.22 -19.00
CA THR A 51 -3.48 -4.64 -18.77
C THR A 51 -3.31 -3.19 -18.33
N GLU A 52 -3.79 -2.26 -19.15
CA GLU A 52 -3.89 -0.84 -18.79
C GLU A 52 -5.33 -0.55 -18.38
N SER A 53 -5.53 0.06 -17.22
CA SER A 53 -6.86 0.35 -16.67
C SER A 53 -7.00 1.80 -16.24
N ASP A 54 -8.15 2.39 -16.50
CA ASP A 54 -8.66 3.58 -15.82
C ASP A 54 -9.70 3.12 -14.80
N PHE A 55 -9.61 3.60 -13.56
CA PHE A 55 -10.57 3.27 -12.51
C PHE A 55 -11.12 4.52 -11.82
N ASN A 56 -12.35 4.42 -11.34
CA ASN A 56 -13.01 5.38 -10.47
C ASN A 56 -13.65 4.59 -9.34
N LEU A 57 -13.36 4.96 -8.11
CA LEU A 57 -13.87 4.37 -6.88
C LEU A 57 -14.49 5.48 -6.06
N ALA A 58 -15.67 5.22 -5.51
CA ALA A 58 -16.34 6.10 -4.58
C ALA A 58 -16.63 5.35 -3.30
N VAL A 59 -16.16 5.91 -2.19
CA VAL A 59 -16.37 5.40 -0.84
C VAL A 59 -17.34 6.33 -0.10
N ASP A 60 -18.42 5.78 0.43
CA ASP A 60 -19.40 6.48 1.26
C ASP A 60 -19.44 5.81 2.63
N ILE A 61 -19.14 6.56 3.67
CA ILE A 61 -19.10 6.09 5.07
C ILE A 61 -20.14 6.88 5.86
N ASP A 62 -21.18 6.18 6.33
CA ASP A 62 -22.21 6.71 7.23
C ASP A 62 -22.02 6.09 8.62
N ALA A 63 -21.51 6.88 9.56
CA ALA A 63 -21.26 6.45 10.92
C ALA A 63 -21.54 7.56 11.93
N ASP A 64 -22.01 7.19 13.12
CA ASP A 64 -22.07 8.12 14.25
C ASP A 64 -20.63 8.56 14.62
N PRO A 65 -20.32 9.87 14.74
CA PRO A 65 -18.96 10.36 15.01
C PRO A 65 -18.28 9.74 16.24
N GLU A 66 -19.05 9.47 17.30
CA GLU A 66 -18.55 8.83 18.53
C GLU A 66 -17.98 7.41 18.30
N LEU A 67 -18.47 6.71 17.26
CA LEU A 67 -17.99 5.37 16.87
C LEU A 67 -16.66 5.43 16.09
N LEU A 68 -16.40 6.55 15.42
CA LEU A 68 -15.15 6.82 14.71
C LEU A 68 -14.06 7.42 15.63
N GLY A 69 -14.34 7.55 16.92
CA GLY A 69 -13.41 8.17 17.87
C GLY A 69 -13.33 9.70 17.74
N ILE A 70 -14.31 10.32 17.09
CA ILE A 70 -14.39 11.77 16.90
C ILE A 70 -15.04 12.37 18.15
N TYR A 71 -14.23 13.03 18.98
CA TYR A 71 -14.68 13.59 20.26
C TYR A 71 -14.55 15.11 20.33
N THR A 72 -13.75 15.71 19.44
CA THR A 72 -13.48 17.14 19.38
C THR A 72 -13.82 17.74 18.02
N ASP A 73 -13.96 19.07 17.96
CA ASP A 73 -14.17 19.79 16.70
C ASP A 73 -12.93 19.67 15.77
N GLU A 74 -11.73 19.47 16.33
CA GLU A 74 -10.48 19.18 15.58
C GLU A 74 -10.49 17.78 14.96
N ASP A 75 -10.93 16.77 15.72
CA ASP A 75 -11.10 15.40 15.21
C ASP A 75 -12.11 15.40 14.06
N GLN A 76 -13.18 16.19 14.20
CA GLN A 76 -14.23 16.28 13.18
C GLN A 76 -13.71 16.95 11.90
N ALA A 77 -13.00 18.07 12.00
CA ALA A 77 -12.42 18.74 10.84
C ALA A 77 -11.41 17.85 10.10
N SER A 78 -10.59 17.10 10.84
CA SER A 78 -9.60 16.18 10.27
C SER A 78 -10.26 14.98 9.59
N MET A 79 -11.33 14.45 10.19
CA MET A 79 -12.08 13.33 9.61
C MET A 79 -12.93 13.76 8.41
N ASP A 80 -13.53 14.95 8.43
CA ASP A 80 -14.24 15.49 7.26
C ASP A 80 -13.28 15.65 6.08
N LEU A 81 -12.07 16.18 6.32
CA LEU A 81 -11.01 16.27 5.30
C LEU A 81 -10.60 14.89 4.76
N LEU A 82 -10.39 13.91 5.63
CA LEU A 82 -10.05 12.54 5.23
C LEU A 82 -11.19 11.88 4.45
N MET A 83 -12.45 12.07 4.86
CA MET A 83 -13.61 11.53 4.16
C MET A 83 -13.79 12.19 2.79
N ASP A 84 -13.65 13.51 2.68
CA ASP A 84 -13.75 14.25 1.42
C ASP A 84 -12.65 13.83 0.43
N MET A 85 -11.44 13.51 0.93
CA MET A 85 -10.38 12.91 0.12
C MET A 85 -10.76 11.51 -0.40
N LEU A 86 -11.39 10.67 0.43
CA LEU A 86 -11.72 9.28 0.05
C LEU A 86 -13.01 9.15 -0.79
N GLN A 87 -13.81 10.21 -0.90
CA GLN A 87 -15.09 10.19 -1.62
C GLN A 87 -14.95 9.88 -3.12
N ASN A 88 -13.90 10.39 -3.77
CA ASN A 88 -13.66 10.17 -5.20
C ASN A 88 -12.19 9.84 -5.44
N ILE A 89 -11.91 8.55 -5.49
CA ILE A 89 -10.60 8.03 -5.84
C ILE A 89 -10.67 7.66 -7.32
N HIS A 90 -9.85 8.29 -8.16
CA HIS A 90 -9.74 7.94 -9.56
C HIS A 90 -8.29 7.60 -9.87
N GLY A 91 -8.01 6.96 -11.00
CA GLY A 91 -6.63 6.64 -11.28
C GLY A 91 -6.43 5.75 -12.48
N THR A 92 -5.17 5.45 -12.74
CA THR A 92 -4.74 4.58 -13.82
C THR A 92 -3.83 3.50 -13.28
N SER A 93 -3.94 2.27 -13.79
CA SER A 93 -3.01 1.19 -13.50
C SER A 93 -2.51 0.54 -14.79
N SER A 94 -1.27 0.06 -14.76
CA SER A 94 -0.65 -0.78 -15.77
C SER A 94 -0.08 -1.98 -15.06
N VAL A 95 -0.60 -3.16 -15.37
CA VAL A 95 -0.10 -4.43 -14.83
C VAL A 95 0.44 -5.25 -15.99
N ILE A 96 1.70 -5.67 -15.89
CA ILE A 96 2.33 -6.55 -16.84
C ILE A 96 2.64 -7.85 -16.12
N VAL A 97 2.23 -8.97 -16.71
CA VAL A 97 2.53 -10.32 -16.23
C VAL A 97 3.29 -11.04 -17.32
N ASP A 98 4.49 -11.50 -16.99
CA ASP A 98 5.34 -12.35 -17.81
C ASP A 98 5.42 -13.72 -17.13
N ASN A 99 4.63 -14.66 -17.64
CA ASN A 99 4.57 -16.04 -17.16
C ASN A 99 5.81 -16.85 -17.56
N GLU A 100 6.53 -16.47 -18.62
CA GLU A 100 7.73 -17.18 -19.08
C GLU A 100 8.90 -16.92 -18.12
N ASN A 101 9.12 -15.65 -17.76
CA ASN A 101 10.19 -15.23 -16.86
C ASN A 101 9.75 -15.11 -15.40
N LYS A 102 8.47 -15.33 -15.10
CA LYS A 102 7.87 -15.20 -13.77
C LYS A 102 8.11 -13.81 -13.16
N VAL A 103 7.75 -12.80 -13.93
CA VAL A 103 7.87 -11.38 -13.56
C VAL A 103 6.53 -10.68 -13.64
N MET A 104 6.22 -9.86 -12.66
CA MET A 104 5.03 -9.01 -12.65
C MET A 104 5.45 -7.57 -12.37
N GLU A 105 5.09 -6.63 -13.24
CA GLU A 105 5.27 -5.19 -13.00
C GLU A 105 3.92 -4.52 -12.78
N ILE A 106 3.82 -3.70 -11.73
CA ILE A 106 2.62 -2.94 -11.38
C ILE A 106 3.01 -1.47 -11.30
N GLY A 107 2.49 -0.66 -12.22
CA GLY A 107 2.50 0.79 -12.15
C GLY A 107 1.08 1.31 -11.92
N THR A 108 0.86 2.14 -10.91
CA THR A 108 -0.45 2.71 -10.62
C THR A 108 -0.34 4.15 -10.16
N SER A 109 -1.34 4.96 -10.48
CA SER A 109 -1.51 6.32 -10.00
C SER A 109 -2.88 6.40 -9.36
N PHE A 110 -2.92 6.73 -8.08
CA PHE A 110 -4.17 6.97 -7.35
C PHE A 110 -4.36 8.47 -7.18
N GLY A 111 -5.30 9.01 -7.93
CA GLY A 111 -5.88 10.33 -7.79
C GLY A 111 -6.83 10.41 -6.61
N ILE A 112 -6.51 11.25 -5.64
CA ILE A 112 -7.42 11.68 -4.59
C ILE A 112 -8.00 13.03 -5.03
N THR A 113 -9.30 13.04 -5.34
CA THR A 113 -10.02 14.27 -5.65
C THR A 113 -11.03 14.61 -4.57
N GLY A 114 -10.88 15.79 -3.98
CA GLY A 114 -11.73 16.26 -2.89
C GLY A 114 -11.95 17.76 -2.92
N ASP A 115 -12.97 18.21 -2.22
CA ASP A 115 -13.16 19.63 -1.90
C ASP A 115 -12.69 19.86 -0.47
N VAL A 116 -11.53 20.48 -0.29
CA VAL A 116 -11.07 20.88 1.05
C VAL A 116 -11.52 22.32 1.29
N GLN A 117 -12.66 22.46 1.96
CA GLN A 117 -13.25 23.73 2.41
C GLN A 117 -13.44 24.81 1.32
N GLY A 118 -13.68 24.41 0.07
CA GLY A 118 -13.97 25.27 -1.07
C GLY A 118 -12.90 25.28 -2.17
N GLU A 119 -11.81 24.52 -2.00
CA GLU A 119 -10.76 24.31 -2.99
C GLU A 119 -10.75 22.86 -3.49
N GLU A 120 -10.88 22.70 -4.81
CA GLU A 120 -10.70 21.40 -5.46
C GLU A 120 -9.22 21.03 -5.43
N ILE A 121 -8.91 19.94 -4.72
CA ILE A 121 -7.61 19.28 -4.76
C ILE A 121 -7.70 18.03 -5.63
N ASP A 122 -6.63 17.79 -6.40
CA ASP A 122 -6.41 16.60 -7.20
C ASP A 122 -4.94 16.19 -6.98
N LEU A 123 -4.74 15.11 -6.22
CA LEU A 123 -3.43 14.59 -5.86
C LEU A 123 -3.22 13.22 -6.48
N GLN A 124 -2.23 13.06 -7.35
CA GLN A 124 -1.95 11.79 -8.03
C GLN A 124 -0.79 11.07 -7.36
N ILE A 125 -1.09 10.10 -6.50
CA ILE A 125 -0.08 9.32 -5.77
C ILE A 125 0.42 8.16 -6.64
N PRO A 126 1.68 8.18 -7.10
CA PRO A 126 2.22 7.10 -7.91
C PRO A 126 2.75 5.95 -7.05
N PHE A 127 2.58 4.73 -7.54
CA PHE A 127 3.23 3.53 -7.02
C PHE A 127 3.72 2.70 -8.20
N HIS A 128 4.98 2.29 -8.17
CA HIS A 128 5.55 1.47 -9.23
C HIS A 128 6.49 0.44 -8.63
N LEU A 129 6.19 -0.84 -8.86
CA LEU A 129 6.95 -1.96 -8.33
C LEU A 129 6.97 -3.12 -9.32
N TYR A 130 7.86 -4.08 -9.09
CA TYR A 130 7.80 -5.40 -9.70
C TYR A 130 8.05 -6.51 -8.69
N PHE A 131 7.64 -7.71 -9.07
CA PHE A 131 7.96 -8.98 -8.43
C PHE A 131 8.69 -9.87 -9.43
N ASP A 132 9.80 -10.48 -9.02
CA ASP A 132 10.58 -11.45 -9.79
C ASP A 132 10.76 -12.73 -8.96
N GLU A 133 10.02 -13.79 -9.31
CA GLU A 133 10.03 -15.04 -8.55
C GLU A 133 11.33 -15.81 -8.71
N GLU A 134 11.98 -15.74 -9.87
CA GLU A 134 13.22 -16.50 -10.10
C GLU A 134 14.39 -15.93 -9.29
N GLU A 135 14.48 -14.60 -9.19
CA GLU A 135 15.48 -13.91 -8.38
C GLU A 135 15.05 -13.69 -6.92
N ASN A 136 13.79 -14.04 -6.57
CA ASN A 136 13.19 -13.86 -5.25
C ASN A 136 13.25 -12.40 -4.75
N GLU A 137 12.88 -11.46 -5.63
CA GLU A 137 13.04 -10.02 -5.41
C GLU A 137 11.73 -9.25 -5.67
N MET A 138 11.41 -8.33 -4.77
CA MET A 138 10.47 -7.24 -5.01
C MET A 138 11.26 -5.95 -5.19
N GLY A 139 11.10 -5.28 -6.34
CA GLY A 139 11.69 -3.97 -6.60
C GLY A 139 10.65 -2.87 -6.50
N ILE A 140 11.00 -1.72 -5.93
CA ILE A 140 10.16 -0.50 -5.87
C ILE A 140 10.91 0.63 -6.58
N ASP A 141 10.29 1.26 -7.58
CA ASP A 141 10.88 2.40 -8.29
C ASP A 141 10.80 3.65 -7.42
N LEU A 142 11.93 4.32 -7.19
CA LEU A 142 11.98 5.52 -6.36
C LEU A 142 11.80 6.82 -7.17
N ASP A 143 11.95 6.77 -8.50
CA ASP A 143 11.78 7.92 -9.40
C ASP A 143 10.42 8.62 -9.23
N PRO A 144 9.28 7.90 -9.22
CA PRO A 144 7.97 8.54 -9.12
C PRO A 144 7.78 9.30 -7.80
N TYR A 145 8.34 8.81 -6.70
CA TYR A 145 8.23 9.45 -5.39
C TYR A 145 9.04 10.75 -5.30
N ALA A 146 10.23 10.79 -5.91
CA ALA A 146 11.01 12.02 -6.01
C ALA A 146 10.28 13.10 -6.82
N ALA A 147 9.66 12.71 -7.95
CA ALA A 147 8.92 13.62 -8.81
C ALA A 147 7.60 14.12 -8.19
N PHE A 148 6.97 13.30 -7.33
CA PHE A 148 5.69 13.59 -6.69
C PHE A 148 5.80 14.48 -5.46
N LEU A 149 6.93 14.42 -4.75
CA LEU A 149 7.13 15.12 -3.47
C LEU A 149 6.80 16.63 -3.48
N PRO A 150 7.16 17.42 -4.50
CA PRO A 150 6.80 18.84 -4.53
C PRO A 150 5.29 19.09 -4.49
N GLU A 151 4.51 18.25 -5.18
CA GLU A 151 3.05 18.34 -5.21
C GLU A 151 2.43 18.07 -3.84
N VAL A 152 2.98 17.11 -3.10
CA VAL A 152 2.58 16.81 -1.71
C VAL A 152 2.86 18.00 -0.79
N ILE A 153 4.06 18.58 -0.89
CA ILE A 153 4.45 19.74 -0.09
C ILE A 153 3.50 20.90 -0.34
N ASP A 154 3.21 21.18 -1.62
CA ASP A 154 2.29 22.25 -2.01
C ASP A 154 0.87 21.98 -1.47
N LEU A 155 0.34 20.76 -1.65
CA LEU A 155 -0.99 20.41 -1.13
C LEU A 155 -1.07 20.56 0.39
N LEU A 156 -0.06 20.10 1.13
CA LEU A 156 -0.03 20.25 2.58
C LEU A 156 0.02 21.73 2.97
N ALA A 157 0.86 22.53 2.31
CA ALA A 157 1.06 23.93 2.63
C ALA A 157 -0.17 24.80 2.30
N TYR A 158 -0.80 24.62 1.14
CA TYR A 158 -1.90 25.46 0.67
C TYR A 158 -3.28 24.95 1.10
N ASN A 159 -3.48 23.64 1.22
CA ASN A 159 -4.81 23.06 1.42
C ASN A 159 -5.01 22.41 2.79
N VAL A 160 -3.96 21.89 3.43
CA VAL A 160 -4.11 21.23 4.74
C VAL A 160 -3.80 22.17 5.90
N VAL A 161 -2.59 22.73 5.95
CA VAL A 161 -2.12 23.54 7.09
C VAL A 161 -3.02 24.73 7.43
N PRO A 162 -3.53 25.53 6.46
CA PRO A 162 -4.41 26.66 6.76
C PRO A 162 -5.74 26.26 7.39
N ASN A 163 -6.13 25.00 7.24
CA ASN A 163 -7.40 24.48 7.71
C ASN A 163 -7.28 23.71 9.03
N ILE A 164 -6.07 23.53 9.58
CA ILE A 164 -5.85 22.98 10.92
C ILE A 164 -6.04 24.12 11.94
N PRO A 165 -6.96 23.97 12.93
CA PRO A 165 -7.15 24.96 13.98
C PRO A 165 -5.83 25.33 14.68
N ASP A 166 -5.63 26.63 14.91
CA ASP A 166 -4.45 27.22 15.55
C ASP A 166 -3.10 27.00 14.83
N ALA A 167 -3.01 26.19 13.77
CA ALA A 167 -1.77 25.93 13.03
C ALA A 167 -1.32 27.18 12.25
N GLU A 168 -2.22 27.81 11.50
CA GLU A 168 -1.90 29.03 10.73
C GLU A 168 -1.46 30.18 11.66
N GLU A 169 -2.17 30.40 12.78
CA GLU A 169 -1.82 31.46 13.75
C GLU A 169 -0.48 31.17 14.44
N SER A 170 -0.21 29.91 14.78
CA SER A 170 1.05 29.48 15.38
C SER A 170 2.22 29.63 14.40
N LEU A 171 2.01 29.25 13.14
CA LEU A 171 3.05 29.26 12.10
C LEU A 171 3.29 30.67 11.55
N ALA A 172 2.29 31.56 11.54
CA ALA A 172 2.42 32.96 11.12
C ALA A 172 3.43 33.76 11.95
N MET A 173 3.80 33.30 13.14
CA MET A 173 4.85 33.93 13.95
C MET A 173 6.24 33.76 13.33
N TYR A 174 6.42 32.75 12.48
CA TYR A 174 7.70 32.39 11.85
C TYR A 174 7.85 32.90 10.41
N THR A 175 6.76 33.35 9.78
CA THR A 175 6.76 33.74 8.36
C THR A 175 7.28 35.16 8.10
N ASN A 176 7.66 35.91 9.14
CA ASN A 176 8.12 37.31 9.04
C ASN A 176 7.17 38.24 8.24
N GLY A 177 5.87 37.91 8.20
CA GLY A 177 4.85 38.65 7.46
C GLY A 177 4.61 38.19 6.01
N GLU A 178 5.22 37.08 5.60
CA GLU A 178 4.83 36.28 4.43
C GLU A 178 3.58 35.45 4.75
N ASP A 179 2.88 35.00 3.70
CA ASP A 179 1.79 34.03 3.83
C ASP A 179 2.33 32.69 4.33
N VAL A 180 1.62 32.04 5.26
CA VAL A 180 2.08 30.79 5.90
C VAL A 180 2.23 29.68 4.88
N SER A 181 1.31 29.58 3.93
CA SER A 181 1.34 28.55 2.90
C SER A 181 2.48 28.78 1.92
N ASP A 182 2.65 30.02 1.43
CA ASP A 182 3.76 30.38 0.53
C ASP A 182 5.12 30.09 1.20
N PHE A 183 5.27 30.47 2.47
CA PHE A 183 6.48 30.24 3.24
C PHE A 183 6.76 28.75 3.41
N LEU A 184 5.79 27.96 3.89
CA LEU A 184 5.98 26.53 4.11
C LEU A 184 6.28 25.77 2.82
N ALA A 185 5.53 26.04 1.75
CA ALA A 185 5.76 25.43 0.45
C ALA A 185 7.18 25.72 -0.04
N ASN A 186 7.61 26.99 -0.01
CA ASN A 186 8.94 27.37 -0.47
C ASN A 186 10.05 26.74 0.37
N GLU A 187 9.96 26.82 1.70
CA GLU A 187 11.01 26.32 2.59
C GLU A 187 11.11 24.79 2.53
N LEU A 188 9.99 24.07 2.62
CA LEU A 188 10.01 22.61 2.51
C LEU A 188 10.49 22.13 1.14
N ASN A 189 10.05 22.78 0.05
CA ASN A 189 10.55 22.44 -1.29
C ASN A 189 12.05 22.72 -1.42
N ASN A 190 12.58 23.82 -0.85
CA ASN A 190 14.00 24.14 -0.94
C ASN A 190 14.89 23.23 -0.06
N LEU A 191 14.36 22.74 1.06
CA LEU A 191 15.10 21.94 2.04
C LEU A 191 15.03 20.44 1.72
N VAL A 192 13.84 19.92 1.44
CA VAL A 192 13.58 18.47 1.40
C VAL A 192 13.72 17.90 -0.01
N VAL A 193 13.16 18.58 -1.02
CA VAL A 193 13.13 18.05 -2.40
C VAL A 193 14.52 17.75 -2.94
N PRO A 194 15.55 18.62 -2.79
CA PRO A 194 16.88 18.32 -3.31
C PRO A 194 17.51 17.06 -2.71
N VAL A 195 17.32 16.84 -1.41
CA VAL A 195 17.85 15.66 -0.70
C VAL A 195 17.17 14.38 -1.21
N ILE A 196 15.85 14.42 -1.37
CA ILE A 196 15.09 13.27 -1.91
C ILE A 196 15.39 13.05 -3.39
N GLU A 197 15.46 14.10 -4.22
CA GLU A 197 15.82 13.97 -5.64
C GLU A 197 17.21 13.34 -5.83
N GLU A 198 18.22 13.79 -5.08
CA GLU A 198 19.57 13.21 -5.11
C GLU A 198 19.58 11.78 -4.54
N GLY A 199 18.80 11.56 -3.49
CA GLY A 199 18.66 10.29 -2.81
C GLY A 199 17.99 9.21 -3.65
N PHE A 200 16.93 9.55 -4.40
CA PHE A 200 16.00 8.57 -5.00
C PHE A 200 16.09 8.47 -6.53
N THR A 201 16.48 9.54 -7.23
CA THR A 201 16.47 9.53 -8.70
C THR A 201 17.42 8.48 -9.28
N GLY A 202 16.92 7.65 -10.17
CA GLY A 202 17.61 6.54 -10.83
C GLY A 202 17.78 5.32 -9.94
N LYS A 203 17.13 5.27 -8.76
CA LYS A 203 17.32 4.21 -7.77
C LYS A 203 16.07 3.36 -7.56
N LYS A 204 16.27 2.17 -7.01
CA LYS A 204 15.22 1.25 -6.57
C LYS A 204 15.49 0.77 -5.15
N LEU A 205 14.42 0.50 -4.39
CA LEU A 205 14.50 -0.32 -3.19
C LEU A 205 14.25 -1.77 -3.59
N THR A 206 15.00 -2.73 -3.03
CA THR A 206 14.77 -4.16 -3.27
C THR A 206 14.63 -4.90 -1.96
N GLU A 207 13.60 -5.73 -1.87
CA GLU A 207 13.35 -6.57 -0.69
C GLU A 207 13.17 -8.03 -1.16
N PRO A 208 13.61 -9.02 -0.36
CA PRO A 208 13.35 -10.41 -0.67
C PRO A 208 11.85 -10.70 -0.59
N MET A 209 11.35 -11.50 -1.52
CA MET A 209 9.98 -12.00 -1.43
C MET A 209 9.87 -13.07 -0.35
N ASP A 210 8.85 -12.96 0.50
CA ASP A 210 8.50 -13.93 1.56
C ASP A 210 7.11 -14.52 1.31
N PHE A 211 6.85 -14.92 0.06
CA PHE A 211 5.63 -15.61 -0.31
C PHE A 211 5.82 -17.12 -0.13
N ASP A 212 4.94 -17.74 0.66
CA ASP A 212 4.91 -19.20 0.84
C ASP A 212 4.45 -19.93 -0.44
N GLU A 213 3.80 -19.22 -1.37
CA GLU A 213 3.23 -19.73 -2.62
C GLU A 213 3.73 -18.91 -3.84
N SER A 214 3.76 -19.55 -5.02
CA SER A 214 4.12 -18.89 -6.28
C SER A 214 3.06 -17.84 -6.66
N LEU A 215 3.51 -16.66 -7.10
CA LEU A 215 2.63 -15.61 -7.63
C LEU A 215 2.16 -15.92 -9.06
N PHE A 216 2.87 -16.82 -9.75
CA PHE A 216 2.61 -17.16 -11.13
C PHE A 216 1.86 -18.47 -11.22
N TYR A 217 0.99 -18.56 -12.21
CA TYR A 217 0.19 -19.75 -12.39
C TYR A 217 1.09 -20.94 -12.70
N ASP A 218 1.11 -21.92 -11.80
CA ASP A 218 1.87 -23.13 -12.07
C ASP A 218 1.17 -23.86 -13.22
N ASN A 219 1.84 -23.95 -14.36
CA ASN A 219 1.28 -24.47 -15.60
C ASN A 219 1.10 -26.01 -15.56
N GLU A 220 1.17 -26.63 -14.38
CA GLU A 220 0.94 -28.04 -14.17
C GLU A 220 -0.48 -28.43 -14.62
N GLU A 221 -0.54 -29.47 -15.44
CA GLU A 221 -1.78 -29.92 -16.11
C GLU A 221 -2.89 -30.24 -15.11
N ASP A 222 -2.53 -30.76 -13.93
CA ASP A 222 -3.45 -31.15 -12.87
C ASP A 222 -4.03 -29.93 -12.14
N GLY A 223 -3.22 -28.90 -11.85
CA GLY A 223 -3.69 -27.65 -11.22
C GLY A 223 -4.65 -26.87 -12.13
N LYS A 224 -4.37 -26.83 -13.43
CA LYS A 224 -5.31 -26.28 -14.43
C LYS A 224 -6.64 -27.01 -14.43
N ALA A 225 -6.61 -28.33 -14.42
CA ALA A 225 -7.83 -29.15 -14.42
C ALA A 225 -8.66 -28.93 -13.16
N LEU A 226 -8.01 -28.82 -11.99
CA LEU A 226 -8.67 -28.52 -10.72
C LEU A 226 -9.35 -27.15 -10.74
N ASN A 227 -8.65 -26.12 -11.19
CA ASN A 227 -9.22 -24.77 -11.25
C ASN A 227 -10.42 -24.75 -12.19
N ILE A 228 -10.31 -25.33 -13.40
CA ILE A 228 -11.45 -25.50 -14.31
C ILE A 228 -12.63 -26.19 -13.63
N PHE A 229 -12.39 -27.26 -12.88
CA PHE A 229 -13.44 -28.01 -12.19
C PHE A 229 -14.21 -27.19 -11.14
N ILE A 230 -13.50 -26.50 -10.22
CA ILE A 230 -14.13 -25.66 -9.17
C ILE A 230 -15.14 -24.69 -9.79
N LEU A 231 -14.69 -24.12 -10.88
CA LEU A 231 -15.23 -22.95 -11.50
C LEU A 231 -16.36 -23.29 -12.49
N GLU A 232 -16.31 -24.46 -13.15
CA GLU A 232 -17.47 -25.06 -13.82
C GLU A 232 -18.65 -25.16 -12.86
N HIS A 233 -18.39 -25.70 -11.66
CA HIS A 233 -19.42 -25.85 -10.64
C HIS A 233 -19.91 -24.52 -10.06
N MET A 234 -19.04 -23.51 -9.96
CA MET A 234 -19.45 -22.14 -9.64
C MET A 234 -20.47 -21.60 -10.65
N PHE A 235 -20.19 -21.72 -11.95
CA PHE A 235 -21.10 -21.21 -12.98
C PHE A 235 -22.41 -21.99 -13.06
N ASP A 236 -22.37 -23.31 -12.86
CA ASP A 236 -23.59 -24.12 -12.72
C ASP A 236 -24.44 -23.59 -11.56
N TYR A 237 -23.83 -23.32 -10.41
CA TYR A 237 -24.53 -22.73 -9.27
C TYR A 237 -25.12 -21.36 -9.59
N LEU A 238 -24.32 -20.46 -10.18
CA LEU A 238 -24.78 -19.11 -10.53
C LEU A 238 -25.96 -19.17 -11.49
N ASN A 239 -25.88 -19.97 -12.54
CA ASN A 239 -26.95 -20.12 -13.53
C ASN A 239 -28.24 -20.74 -12.97
N GLU A 240 -28.12 -21.62 -11.96
CA GLU A 240 -29.28 -22.22 -11.30
C GLU A 240 -29.96 -21.29 -10.30
N ASN A 241 -29.21 -20.33 -9.73
CA ASN A 241 -29.65 -19.49 -8.61
C ASN A 241 -29.80 -18.00 -8.95
N SER A 242 -29.42 -17.57 -10.15
CA SER A 242 -29.69 -16.23 -10.67
C SER A 242 -31.11 -16.11 -11.22
N GLU A 243 -31.72 -14.94 -11.10
CA GLU A 243 -33.04 -14.67 -11.72
C GLU A 243 -32.93 -14.50 -13.25
N ASP A 244 -31.78 -14.00 -13.72
CA ASP A 244 -31.44 -13.74 -15.12
C ASP A 244 -30.21 -14.56 -15.54
N ASP A 245 -29.98 -14.70 -16.85
CA ASP A 245 -28.78 -15.38 -17.36
C ASP A 245 -27.51 -14.65 -16.88
N VAL A 246 -26.59 -15.37 -16.23
CA VAL A 246 -25.35 -14.82 -15.62
C VAL A 246 -24.42 -14.26 -16.68
N VAL A 247 -24.35 -14.92 -17.84
CA VAL A 247 -23.51 -14.52 -18.96
C VAL A 247 -24.39 -14.26 -20.17
N THR A 248 -24.30 -13.06 -20.71
CA THR A 248 -25.09 -12.62 -21.87
C THR A 248 -24.20 -11.99 -22.93
N GLU A 249 -24.75 -11.77 -24.13
CA GLU A 249 -24.06 -11.03 -25.20
C GLU A 249 -24.89 -9.82 -25.61
N GLU A 250 -24.36 -8.62 -25.32
CA GLU A 250 -25.00 -7.34 -25.61
C GLU A 250 -24.14 -6.49 -26.55
N LYS A 251 -24.67 -6.19 -27.74
CA LYS A 251 -24.01 -5.32 -28.73
C LYS A 251 -22.56 -5.73 -29.08
N GLY A 252 -22.24 -7.03 -28.96
CA GLY A 252 -20.92 -7.59 -29.23
C GLY A 252 -19.99 -7.69 -28.01
N TRP A 253 -20.45 -7.23 -26.84
CA TRP A 253 -19.77 -7.44 -25.56
C TRP A 253 -20.35 -8.65 -24.86
N ILE A 254 -19.50 -9.43 -24.21
CA ILE A 254 -19.93 -10.50 -23.30
C ILE A 254 -20.05 -9.91 -21.91
N VAL A 255 -21.24 -9.95 -21.34
CA VAL A 255 -21.55 -9.35 -20.04
C VAL A 255 -21.76 -10.46 -19.03
N VAL A 256 -20.97 -10.45 -17.97
CA VAL A 256 -21.09 -11.29 -16.79
C VAL A 256 -21.71 -10.45 -15.70
N ASN A 257 -22.90 -10.82 -15.23
CA ASN A 257 -23.57 -10.14 -14.13
C ASN A 257 -23.76 -11.13 -12.98
N VAL A 258 -23.05 -10.89 -11.89
CA VAL A 258 -23.18 -11.70 -10.68
C VAL A 258 -23.95 -10.88 -9.65
N GLY A 259 -25.16 -11.35 -9.38
CA GLY A 259 -26.06 -10.74 -8.41
C GLY A 259 -25.53 -10.79 -6.97
N GLU A 260 -26.15 -9.99 -6.11
CA GLU A 260 -25.75 -9.83 -4.72
C GLU A 260 -25.61 -11.17 -3.98
N ASN A 261 -24.48 -11.37 -3.31
CA ASN A 261 -24.20 -12.50 -2.43
C ASN A 261 -24.13 -13.88 -3.11
N LEU A 262 -24.17 -13.94 -4.44
CA LEU A 262 -24.08 -15.21 -5.17
C LEU A 262 -22.65 -15.68 -5.41
N LEU A 263 -21.67 -14.76 -5.46
CA LEU A 263 -20.29 -15.10 -5.81
C LEU A 263 -19.62 -16.02 -4.77
N LEU A 264 -19.71 -15.65 -3.49
CA LEU A 264 -19.13 -16.43 -2.40
C LEU A 264 -19.82 -17.80 -2.27
N ASP A 265 -21.14 -17.83 -2.48
CA ASP A 265 -21.94 -19.06 -2.45
C ASP A 265 -21.58 -20.01 -3.59
N ALA A 266 -21.38 -19.45 -4.78
CA ALA A 266 -20.89 -20.21 -5.92
C ALA A 266 -19.50 -20.79 -5.63
N PHE A 267 -18.58 -19.99 -5.07
CA PHE A 267 -17.22 -20.44 -4.76
C PHE A 267 -17.20 -21.56 -3.72
N ILE A 268 -17.94 -21.40 -2.62
CA ILE A 268 -18.13 -22.44 -1.61
C ILE A 268 -18.70 -23.71 -2.27
N TYR A 269 -19.71 -23.57 -3.13
CA TYR A 269 -20.29 -24.69 -3.86
C TYR A 269 -19.27 -25.41 -4.75
N GLY A 270 -18.40 -24.67 -5.46
CA GLY A 270 -17.32 -25.25 -6.25
C GLY A 270 -16.35 -26.09 -5.40
N LEU A 271 -15.98 -25.59 -4.21
CA LEU A 271 -15.15 -26.35 -3.26
C LEU A 271 -15.88 -27.57 -2.68
N GLU A 272 -17.19 -27.48 -2.41
CA GLU A 272 -17.98 -28.63 -1.99
C GLU A 272 -18.03 -29.73 -3.07
N GLU A 273 -18.04 -29.36 -4.35
CA GLU A 273 -17.93 -30.33 -5.44
C GLU A 273 -16.52 -30.94 -5.52
N VAL A 274 -15.47 -30.16 -5.25
CA VAL A 274 -14.10 -30.70 -5.09
C VAL A 274 -14.04 -31.71 -3.96
N GLU A 275 -14.65 -31.42 -2.80
CA GLU A 275 -14.66 -32.35 -1.67
C GLU A 275 -15.34 -33.68 -2.01
N LYS A 276 -16.35 -33.66 -2.89
CA LYS A 276 -17.11 -34.84 -3.33
C LYS A 276 -16.35 -35.68 -4.37
N ASP A 277 -15.45 -35.08 -5.15
CA ASP A 277 -14.65 -35.78 -6.16
C ASP A 277 -13.28 -36.18 -5.61
N SER A 278 -12.99 -37.49 -5.59
CA SER A 278 -11.75 -38.00 -4.98
C SER A 278 -10.47 -37.58 -5.71
N GLU A 279 -10.55 -37.36 -7.03
CA GLU A 279 -9.40 -36.98 -7.85
C GLU A 279 -9.14 -35.49 -7.71
N ALA A 280 -10.18 -34.65 -7.84
CA ALA A 280 -10.06 -33.21 -7.61
C ALA A 280 -9.62 -32.89 -6.18
N LYS A 281 -10.16 -33.60 -5.19
CA LYS A 281 -9.75 -33.46 -3.79
C LYS A 281 -8.27 -33.76 -3.57
N GLU A 282 -7.77 -34.86 -4.14
CA GLU A 282 -6.35 -35.23 -3.99
C GLU A 282 -5.43 -34.17 -4.60
N VAL A 283 -5.79 -33.64 -5.78
CA VAL A 283 -5.04 -32.55 -6.43
C VAL A 283 -5.10 -31.27 -5.59
N TYR A 284 -6.27 -30.91 -5.06
CA TYR A 284 -6.44 -29.71 -4.22
C TYR A 284 -5.59 -29.78 -2.96
N GLU A 285 -5.69 -30.88 -2.21
CA GLU A 285 -4.98 -31.05 -0.93
C GLU A 285 -3.47 -31.19 -1.14
N ASP A 286 -3.01 -31.70 -2.29
CA ASP A 286 -1.59 -31.67 -2.63
C ASP A 286 -1.14 -30.29 -3.10
N PHE A 287 -1.95 -29.51 -3.81
CA PHE A 287 -1.55 -28.18 -4.25
C PHE A 287 -1.48 -27.20 -3.08
N TYR A 288 -2.58 -27.05 -2.33
CA TYR A 288 -2.72 -26.07 -1.25
C TYR A 288 -2.17 -26.56 0.10
N LYS A 289 -1.73 -27.82 0.18
CA LYS A 289 -1.20 -28.46 1.42
C LYS A 289 -2.16 -28.40 2.61
N GLU A 290 -3.46 -28.25 2.35
CA GLU A 290 -4.53 -28.11 3.34
C GLU A 290 -5.78 -28.91 2.92
N GLU A 291 -6.57 -29.36 3.90
CA GLU A 291 -7.81 -30.10 3.64
C GLU A 291 -8.87 -29.15 3.06
N VAL A 292 -9.48 -29.50 1.91
CA VAL A 292 -10.54 -28.67 1.28
C VAL A 292 -11.71 -28.40 2.22
N ALA A 293 -12.01 -29.35 3.12
CA ALA A 293 -13.06 -29.19 4.13
C ALA A 293 -12.76 -28.07 5.14
N THR A 294 -11.49 -27.83 5.45
CA THR A 294 -11.08 -26.73 6.33
C THR A 294 -11.32 -25.39 5.66
N HIS A 295 -10.94 -25.23 4.38
CA HIS A 295 -11.24 -24.01 3.63
C HIS A 295 -12.74 -23.75 3.47
N ILE A 296 -13.56 -24.78 3.24
CA ILE A 296 -15.02 -24.64 3.19
C ILE A 296 -15.56 -24.14 4.54
N GLU A 297 -15.09 -24.69 5.65
CA GLU A 297 -15.49 -24.27 7.01
C GLU A 297 -15.10 -22.81 7.26
N GLU A 298 -13.86 -22.42 6.94
CA GLU A 298 -13.37 -21.05 7.13
C GLU A 298 -14.14 -20.02 6.29
N LEU A 299 -14.44 -20.34 5.03
CA LEU A 299 -15.23 -19.47 4.15
C LEU A 299 -16.69 -19.39 4.60
N SER A 300 -17.25 -20.49 5.10
CA SER A 300 -18.63 -20.51 5.63
C SER A 300 -18.74 -19.70 6.92
N ASP A 301 -17.78 -19.84 7.84
CA ASP A 301 -17.70 -19.04 9.06
C ASP A 301 -17.50 -17.55 8.73
N ALA A 302 -16.64 -17.24 7.75
CA ALA A 302 -16.45 -15.87 7.28
C ALA A 302 -17.73 -15.31 6.66
N LYS A 303 -18.48 -16.10 5.89
CA LYS A 303 -19.77 -15.70 5.35
C LYS A 303 -20.78 -15.37 6.45
N ASP A 304 -20.91 -16.24 7.45
CA ASP A 304 -21.82 -16.02 8.59
C ASP A 304 -21.44 -14.75 9.39
N ASP A 305 -20.15 -14.50 9.57
CA ASP A 305 -19.64 -13.26 10.19
C ASP A 305 -19.89 -12.01 9.29
N LEU A 306 -20.07 -12.21 7.98
CA LEU A 306 -20.30 -11.17 6.96
C LEU A 306 -21.76 -11.09 6.50
N ASP A 307 -22.73 -11.56 7.29
CA ASP A 307 -24.17 -11.57 6.96
C ASP A 307 -24.73 -10.18 6.53
N ASN A 308 -24.02 -9.08 6.84
CA ASN A 308 -24.38 -7.71 6.46
C ASN A 308 -23.56 -7.13 5.29
N LEU A 309 -22.74 -7.95 4.64
CA LEU A 309 -22.02 -7.61 3.41
C LEU A 309 -22.92 -7.90 2.21
N SER A 310 -23.07 -6.93 1.32
CA SER A 310 -23.60 -7.14 -0.02
C SER A 310 -22.52 -6.81 -1.03
N PHE A 311 -22.28 -7.73 -1.96
CA PHE A 311 -21.33 -7.55 -3.05
C PHE A 311 -21.99 -7.92 -4.37
N SER A 312 -21.87 -7.03 -5.36
CA SER A 312 -22.28 -7.26 -6.73
C SER A 312 -21.19 -6.83 -7.70
N ILE A 313 -21.10 -7.52 -8.82
CA ILE A 313 -20.18 -7.19 -9.88
C ILE A 313 -20.83 -7.43 -11.25
N GLU A 314 -20.66 -6.45 -12.12
CA GLU A 314 -20.91 -6.57 -13.54
C GLU A 314 -19.58 -6.40 -14.28
N ALA A 315 -19.22 -7.35 -15.13
CA ALA A 315 -18.03 -7.27 -15.95
C ALA A 315 -18.39 -7.51 -17.42
N SER A 316 -17.91 -6.67 -18.31
CA SER A 316 -18.16 -6.70 -19.75
C SER A 316 -16.85 -6.85 -20.49
N PHE A 317 -16.79 -7.78 -21.43
CA PHE A 317 -15.59 -8.11 -22.20
C PHE A 317 -15.83 -7.95 -23.70
N LEU A 318 -14.95 -7.23 -24.38
CA LEU A 318 -14.88 -7.21 -25.83
C LEU A 318 -13.85 -8.25 -26.28
N ILE A 319 -14.30 -9.20 -27.08
CA ILE A 319 -13.47 -10.30 -27.56
C ILE A 319 -13.28 -10.21 -29.07
N GLU A 320 -12.03 -10.12 -29.50
CA GLU A 320 -11.65 -10.15 -30.90
C GLU A 320 -10.67 -11.30 -31.15
N GLN A 321 -10.94 -12.12 -32.17
CA GLN A 321 -10.09 -13.27 -32.52
C GLN A 321 -9.77 -14.19 -31.32
N ASP A 322 -10.78 -14.43 -30.48
CA ASP A 322 -10.66 -15.24 -29.27
C ASP A 322 -9.69 -14.67 -28.22
N ARG A 323 -9.43 -13.35 -28.21
CA ARG A 323 -8.68 -12.63 -27.17
C ARG A 323 -9.52 -11.48 -26.59
N ILE A 324 -9.34 -11.20 -25.31
CA ILE A 324 -9.95 -10.03 -24.67
C ILE A 324 -9.14 -8.81 -25.12
N VAL A 325 -9.78 -7.80 -25.70
CA VAL A 325 -9.09 -6.56 -26.12
C VAL A 325 -9.46 -5.37 -25.24
N GLU A 326 -10.67 -5.40 -24.68
CA GLU A 326 -11.17 -4.39 -23.74
C GLU A 326 -12.04 -5.07 -22.68
N SER A 327 -12.03 -4.55 -21.47
CA SER A 327 -12.99 -4.91 -20.43
C SER A 327 -13.52 -3.69 -19.71
N LYS A 328 -14.69 -3.83 -19.10
CA LYS A 328 -15.31 -2.84 -18.22
C LYS A 328 -15.92 -3.56 -17.05
N SER A 329 -15.65 -3.13 -15.83
CA SER A 329 -16.30 -3.67 -14.66
C SER A 329 -16.91 -2.57 -13.82
N THR A 330 -18.07 -2.87 -13.25
CA THR A 330 -18.69 -2.09 -12.19
C THR A 330 -18.83 -3.01 -10.99
N MET A 331 -18.30 -2.59 -9.85
CA MET A 331 -18.47 -3.27 -8.58
C MET A 331 -19.23 -2.41 -7.58
N SER A 332 -20.02 -3.05 -6.74
CA SER A 332 -20.66 -2.41 -5.60
C SER A 332 -20.55 -3.32 -4.39
N LEU A 333 -19.97 -2.79 -3.33
CA LEU A 333 -19.81 -3.42 -2.02
C LEU A 333 -20.56 -2.55 -1.01
N SER A 334 -21.38 -3.14 -0.15
CA SER A 334 -21.96 -2.43 0.99
C SER A 334 -21.88 -3.28 2.23
N LEU A 335 -21.39 -2.71 3.33
CA LEU A 335 -21.32 -3.32 4.65
C LEU A 335 -22.10 -2.46 5.63
N SER A 336 -22.93 -3.07 6.48
CA SER A 336 -23.63 -2.34 7.54
C SER A 336 -23.54 -3.10 8.87
N GLU A 337 -22.72 -2.63 9.81
CA GLU A 337 -22.54 -3.26 11.12
C GLU A 337 -22.53 -2.22 12.24
N ASP A 338 -23.20 -2.52 13.36
CA ASP A 338 -23.13 -1.73 14.61
C ASP A 338 -23.31 -0.20 14.48
N GLY A 339 -24.10 0.27 13.51
CA GLY A 339 -24.37 1.69 13.27
C GLY A 339 -23.36 2.39 12.35
N VAL A 340 -22.45 1.62 11.73
CA VAL A 340 -21.55 2.05 10.66
C VAL A 340 -22.01 1.39 9.36
N SER A 341 -22.28 2.19 8.34
CA SER A 341 -22.51 1.74 6.97
C SER A 341 -21.35 2.22 6.09
N ILE A 342 -20.77 1.31 5.33
CA ILE A 342 -19.75 1.61 4.33
C ILE A 342 -20.29 1.13 3.00
N SER A 343 -20.32 1.98 1.99
CA SER A 343 -20.55 1.57 0.61
C SER A 343 -19.37 1.97 -0.26
N LEU A 344 -18.93 1.05 -1.10
CA LEU A 344 -17.89 1.24 -2.08
C LEU A 344 -18.49 0.91 -3.43
N THR A 345 -18.41 1.85 -4.36
CA THR A 345 -18.74 1.61 -5.76
C THR A 345 -17.51 1.86 -6.60
N GLY A 346 -17.32 1.07 -7.65
CA GLY A 346 -16.14 1.18 -8.49
C GLY A 346 -16.48 0.90 -9.94
N ASP A 347 -15.93 1.70 -10.84
CA ASP A 347 -15.97 1.49 -12.27
C ASP A 347 -14.53 1.41 -12.80
N THR A 348 -14.21 0.34 -13.50
CA THR A 348 -12.91 0.13 -14.13
C THR A 348 -13.11 -0.12 -15.62
N SER A 349 -12.27 0.48 -16.46
CA SER A 349 -12.18 0.16 -17.87
C SER A 349 -10.75 -0.20 -18.22
N SER A 350 -10.55 -1.34 -18.88
CA SER A 350 -9.23 -1.85 -19.19
C SER A 350 -9.04 -2.15 -20.66
N THR A 351 -7.80 -2.05 -21.13
CA THR A 351 -7.33 -2.49 -22.44
C THR A 351 -6.20 -3.49 -22.29
N TYR A 352 -6.09 -4.42 -23.23
CA TYR A 352 -5.17 -5.56 -23.13
C TYR A 352 -4.20 -5.59 -24.31
N SER A 353 -2.92 -5.74 -24.00
CA SER A 353 -1.82 -5.99 -24.95
C SER A 353 -1.17 -7.33 -24.62
N TYR A 354 -0.59 -7.98 -25.63
CA TYR A 354 -0.08 -9.36 -25.51
C TYR A 354 1.28 -9.51 -26.19
N GLY A 355 2.15 -10.34 -25.62
CA GLY A 355 3.47 -10.67 -26.19
C GLY A 355 4.34 -9.44 -26.41
N ASP A 356 4.91 -9.31 -27.62
CA ASP A 356 5.82 -8.21 -28.01
C ASP A 356 5.20 -6.80 -27.92
N ASP A 357 3.87 -6.69 -27.81
CA ASP A 357 3.17 -5.41 -27.67
C ASP A 357 3.14 -4.91 -26.21
N ALA A 358 3.53 -5.74 -25.22
CA ALA A 358 3.66 -5.35 -23.82
C ALA A 358 5.03 -4.69 -23.53
N GLU A 359 5.05 -3.60 -22.76
CA GLU A 359 6.26 -2.81 -22.50
C GLU A 359 6.47 -2.54 -21.00
N PHE A 360 7.46 -3.23 -20.40
CA PHE A 360 7.92 -2.97 -19.03
C PHE A 360 8.53 -1.57 -18.91
N ALA A 361 8.01 -0.76 -18.00
CA ALA A 361 8.49 0.59 -17.77
C ALA A 361 9.60 0.66 -16.71
N PHE A 362 9.64 -0.29 -15.76
CA PHE A 362 10.57 -0.28 -14.62
C PHE A 362 11.46 -1.52 -14.52
N TYR A 363 10.93 -2.74 -14.66
CA TYR A 363 11.68 -3.99 -14.47
C TYR A 363 12.94 -4.07 -15.36
N ASN A 364 12.84 -3.57 -16.60
CA ASN A 364 13.94 -3.55 -17.56
C ASN A 364 14.78 -2.26 -17.51
N ALA A 365 14.48 -1.31 -16.61
CA ALA A 365 15.24 -0.07 -16.47
C ALA A 365 16.50 -0.29 -15.61
N ASP A 366 17.61 0.32 -16.03
CA ASP A 366 18.84 0.35 -15.24
C ASP A 366 18.62 1.25 -14.01
N ARG A 367 18.47 0.64 -12.83
CA ARG A 367 18.25 1.29 -11.54
C ARG A 367 19.31 0.87 -10.53
N GLU A 368 19.86 1.84 -9.81
CA GLU A 368 20.81 1.56 -8.72
C GLU A 368 20.05 1.09 -7.47
N GLU A 369 20.49 0.00 -6.87
CA GLU A 369 19.91 -0.51 -5.62
C GLU A 369 20.29 0.40 -4.45
N LEU A 370 19.29 0.86 -3.71
CA LEU A 370 19.46 1.72 -2.54
C LEU A 370 19.66 0.84 -1.30
N THR A 371 20.79 0.97 -0.63
CA THR A 371 21.12 0.18 0.57
C THR A 371 20.61 0.82 1.86
N GLU A 372 20.54 0.04 2.94
CA GLU A 372 20.19 0.57 4.28
C GLU A 372 21.08 1.76 4.68
N ALA A 373 22.39 1.70 4.40
CA ALA A 373 23.31 2.81 4.65
C ALA A 373 23.01 4.05 3.80
N ASP A 374 22.53 3.88 2.56
CA ASP A 374 22.11 5.00 1.72
C ASP A 374 20.84 5.66 2.29
N MET A 375 19.88 4.87 2.80
CA MET A 375 18.71 5.41 3.50
C MET A 375 19.09 6.18 4.77
N GLU A 376 20.01 5.63 5.58
CA GLU A 376 20.52 6.30 6.78
C GLU A 376 21.18 7.64 6.42
N ASN A 377 21.97 7.68 5.35
CA ASN A 377 22.59 8.92 4.87
C ASN A 377 21.54 9.95 4.42
N ILE A 378 20.52 9.54 3.67
CA ILE A 378 19.42 10.43 3.27
C ILE A 378 18.69 10.98 4.50
N ALA A 379 18.38 10.13 5.49
CA ALA A 379 17.75 10.56 6.73
C ALA A 379 18.61 11.56 7.52
N PHE A 380 19.93 11.29 7.61
CA PHE A 380 20.89 12.18 8.25
C PHE A 380 21.01 13.53 7.52
N GLU A 381 21.01 13.53 6.19
CA GLU A 381 21.05 14.75 5.39
C GLU A 381 19.78 15.58 5.57
N LEU A 382 18.60 14.95 5.55
CA LEU A 382 17.34 15.63 5.87
C LEU A 382 17.39 16.28 7.25
N GLN A 383 17.79 15.54 8.27
CA GLN A 383 17.94 16.07 9.63
C GLN A 383 18.91 17.26 9.67
N SER A 384 20.09 17.11 9.07
CA SER A 384 21.11 18.18 9.03
C SER A 384 20.61 19.44 8.33
N VAL A 385 19.85 19.29 7.25
CA VAL A 385 19.27 20.43 6.51
C VAL A 385 18.23 21.16 7.36
N PHE A 386 17.36 20.43 8.07
CA PHE A 386 16.40 21.03 9.01
C PHE A 386 17.09 21.71 10.20
N GLU A 387 18.07 21.05 10.83
CA GLU A 387 18.82 21.62 11.96
C GLU A 387 19.55 22.91 11.56
N THR A 388 20.23 22.89 10.41
CA THR A 388 20.90 24.08 9.87
C THR A 388 19.91 25.21 9.62
N TYR A 389 18.76 24.90 9.00
CA TYR A 389 17.71 25.88 8.74
C TYR A 389 17.18 26.51 10.04
N LEU A 390 16.91 25.69 11.06
CA LEU A 390 16.47 26.16 12.39
C LEU A 390 17.54 27.03 13.06
N MET A 391 18.81 26.63 13.02
CA MET A 391 19.91 27.42 13.57
C MET A 391 20.09 28.78 12.88
N GLU A 392 19.90 28.83 11.56
CA GLU A 392 20.11 30.05 10.77
C GLU A 392 18.93 31.02 10.83
N ASN A 393 17.70 30.51 10.96
CA ASN A 393 16.47 31.31 10.81
C ASN A 393 15.68 31.50 12.11
N MET A 394 15.87 30.64 13.12
CA MET A 394 15.34 30.89 14.46
C MET A 394 16.40 31.65 15.26
N ASP A 395 16.01 32.74 15.92
CA ASP A 395 16.88 33.45 16.85
C ASP A 395 17.14 32.54 18.07
N TYR A 396 18.11 31.63 17.94
CA TYR A 396 18.64 30.79 19.01
C TYR A 396 19.18 31.62 20.20
N GLY A 397 19.17 32.96 20.12
CA GLY A 397 19.41 33.86 21.24
C GLY A 397 18.21 34.09 22.17
N TYR A 398 17.00 33.61 21.83
CA TYR A 398 15.80 33.71 22.69
C TYR A 398 15.29 32.35 23.20
N TYR A 399 15.80 31.24 22.65
CA TYR A 399 15.45 29.87 23.01
C TYR A 399 16.41 29.22 24.02
N GLU A 400 17.52 29.87 24.37
CA GLU A 400 18.42 29.37 25.42
C GLU A 400 17.84 29.54 26.84
N GLU A 401 16.82 30.41 27.05
CA GLU A 401 16.29 30.70 28.40
C GLU A 401 14.88 30.12 28.69
N ASP A 402 14.02 29.85 27.69
CA ASP A 402 12.61 29.46 27.95
C ASP A 402 12.13 28.17 27.22
N TYR A 403 12.95 27.49 26.40
CA TYR A 403 12.54 26.25 25.68
C TYR A 403 13.38 25.01 26.03
N TYR A 404 14.36 25.16 26.92
CA TYR A 404 15.02 24.04 27.60
C TYR A 404 14.26 23.58 28.85
N GLU A 405 13.01 24.01 29.04
CA GLU A 405 12.28 23.76 30.30
C GLU A 405 11.02 22.89 30.17
N ASP A 406 10.56 22.44 28.99
CA ASP A 406 9.42 21.50 28.94
C ASP A 406 9.56 20.49 27.76
N ASP A 407 9.93 19.25 28.13
CA ASP A 407 9.46 17.98 27.54
C ASP A 407 10.19 17.27 26.35
N PHE A 408 11.50 17.48 26.08
CA PHE A 408 12.22 16.53 25.19
C PHE A 408 13.54 15.92 25.68
N PHE A 409 14.16 16.42 26.77
CA PHE A 409 15.33 15.78 27.39
C PHE A 409 15.31 15.98 28.92
N ASP A 410 14.31 15.44 29.61
CA ASP A 410 14.29 15.43 31.07
C ASP A 410 14.80 14.09 31.63
N TYR A 411 16.02 13.71 31.22
CA TYR A 411 16.79 12.73 31.98
C TYR A 411 17.68 13.49 32.97
N GLU A 412 17.13 13.78 34.16
CA GLU A 412 17.95 14.22 35.29
C GLU A 412 18.92 13.09 35.66
N LEU A 413 20.22 13.32 35.42
CA LEU A 413 21.28 12.42 35.90
C LEU A 413 21.16 12.27 37.41
N THR A 414 21.15 11.02 37.87
CA THR A 414 21.23 10.70 39.29
C THR A 414 22.57 11.16 39.88
N ASP A 415 22.66 11.31 41.21
CA ASP A 415 23.91 11.66 41.90
C ASP A 415 25.09 10.73 41.51
N GLU A 416 24.81 9.47 41.17
CA GLU A 416 25.79 8.48 40.74
C GLU A 416 26.26 8.73 39.29
N GLU A 417 25.36 9.17 38.42
CA GLU A 417 25.67 9.51 37.03
C GLU A 417 26.39 10.86 36.92
N LEU A 418 26.11 11.82 37.82
CA LEU A 418 26.89 13.06 37.92
C LEU A 418 28.33 12.81 38.39
N GLU A 419 28.54 11.90 39.36
CA GLU A 419 29.88 11.49 39.80
C GLU A 419 30.63 10.76 38.67
N PHE A 420 29.90 10.00 37.85
CA PHE A 420 30.42 9.33 36.67
C PHE A 420 30.86 10.30 35.56
N VAL A 421 30.03 11.29 35.24
CA VAL A 421 30.33 12.35 34.28
C VAL A 421 31.54 13.19 34.72
N GLU A 422 31.60 13.57 36.01
CA GLU A 422 32.76 14.28 36.57
C GLU A 422 34.04 13.43 36.49
N ALA A 423 33.94 12.11 36.67
CA ALA A 423 35.08 11.20 36.53
C ALA A 423 35.54 11.06 35.07
N ILE A 424 34.62 11.12 34.09
CA ILE A 424 34.95 11.16 32.65
C ILE A 424 35.71 12.45 32.31
N GLU A 425 35.20 13.62 32.70
CA GLU A 425 35.86 14.90 32.40
C GLU A 425 37.26 15.01 33.01
N ASN A 426 37.45 14.42 34.20
CA ASN A 426 38.74 14.43 34.89
C ASN A 426 39.69 13.30 34.45
N GLN A 427 39.31 12.45 33.48
CA GLN A 427 40.05 11.26 33.04
C GLN A 427 40.37 10.29 34.19
N GLU A 428 39.50 10.22 35.20
CA GLU A 428 39.65 9.35 36.36
C GLU A 428 39.07 7.95 36.12
N ILE A 429 38.35 7.77 35.02
CA ILE A 429 37.72 6.52 34.61
C ILE A 429 38.09 6.15 33.17
N THR A 430 38.30 4.86 32.94
CA THR A 430 38.64 4.28 31.63
C THR A 430 37.65 3.18 31.23
N HIS A 431 37.71 2.74 29.97
CA HIS A 431 36.87 1.66 29.45
C HIS A 431 36.95 0.37 30.31
N GLU A 432 38.11 0.06 30.89
CA GLU A 432 38.31 -1.11 31.76
C GLU A 432 37.51 -1.02 33.08
N ASP A 433 37.32 0.19 33.60
CA ASP A 433 36.68 0.43 34.90
C ASP A 433 35.16 0.22 34.83
N VAL A 434 34.59 0.39 33.64
CA VAL A 434 33.15 0.24 33.34
C VAL A 434 32.82 -1.04 32.57
N GLY A 435 33.84 -1.80 32.17
CA GLY A 435 33.68 -3.07 31.46
C GLY A 435 33.25 -2.92 29.99
N LEU A 436 33.58 -1.80 29.36
CA LEU A 436 33.30 -1.50 27.95
C LEU A 436 34.54 -1.73 27.08
N SER A 437 34.35 -1.84 25.77
CA SER A 437 35.46 -1.75 24.81
C SER A 437 35.93 -0.29 24.68
N GLU A 438 37.13 -0.07 24.14
CA GLU A 438 37.64 1.29 23.87
C GLU A 438 36.73 2.06 22.92
N GLU A 439 36.18 1.39 21.91
CA GLU A 439 35.26 1.96 20.93
C GLU A 439 33.90 2.32 21.58
N ASP A 440 33.35 1.42 22.40
CA ASP A 440 32.09 1.71 23.11
C ASP A 440 32.24 2.86 24.12
N MET A 441 33.41 2.94 24.77
CA MET A 441 33.71 4.05 25.68
C MET A 441 33.84 5.37 24.93
N TYR A 442 34.45 5.38 23.74
CA TYR A 442 34.54 6.56 22.89
C TYR A 442 33.16 7.08 22.49
N TYR A 443 32.28 6.21 21.99
CA TYR A 443 30.92 6.60 21.58
C TYR A 443 30.06 7.06 22.76
N LEU A 444 30.20 6.43 23.93
CA LEU A 444 29.52 6.87 25.15
C LEU A 444 29.93 8.30 25.55
N VAL A 445 31.23 8.61 25.51
CA VAL A 445 31.73 9.95 25.86
C VAL A 445 31.31 10.98 24.79
N LEU A 446 31.30 10.58 23.51
CA LEU A 446 30.81 11.41 22.41
C LEU A 446 29.32 11.75 22.58
N GLU A 447 28.49 10.79 22.96
CA GLU A 447 27.06 11.00 23.25
C GLU A 447 26.85 11.98 24.42
N TYR A 448 27.63 11.85 25.50
CA TYR A 448 27.58 12.80 26.62
C TYR A 448 28.08 14.20 26.23
N GLU A 449 29.05 14.29 25.34
CA GLU A 449 29.55 15.58 24.85
C GLU A 449 28.51 16.29 23.97
N LEU A 450 27.89 15.54 23.04
CA LEU A 450 26.81 16.03 22.19
C LEU A 450 25.56 16.41 23.00
N SER A 451 25.31 15.72 24.11
CA SER A 451 24.23 16.00 25.05
C SER A 451 24.56 17.13 26.05
N GLY A 452 25.77 17.70 25.99
CA GLY A 452 26.21 18.79 26.88
C GLY A 452 26.48 18.38 28.33
N PHE A 453 26.55 17.08 28.63
CA PHE A 453 26.88 16.58 29.97
C PHE A 453 28.38 16.67 30.28
N VAL A 454 29.25 16.57 29.26
CA VAL A 454 30.69 16.81 29.36
C VAL A 454 31.14 17.94 28.44
N SER A 455 32.26 18.56 28.76
CA SER A 455 32.86 19.66 28.00
C SER A 455 33.26 19.24 26.57
N GLU A 456 33.13 20.16 25.61
CA GLU A 456 33.58 19.95 24.22
C GLU A 456 35.07 19.60 24.13
N GLY A 457 35.41 18.58 23.34
CA GLY A 457 36.73 17.98 23.19
C GLY A 457 37.07 16.90 24.22
N THR A 458 36.10 16.41 24.99
CA THR A 458 36.32 15.33 25.97
C THR A 458 36.38 13.97 25.29
N SER A 459 35.60 13.71 24.25
CA SER A 459 35.62 12.45 23.47
C SER A 459 36.98 12.18 22.83
N ASP A 460 37.71 13.23 22.43
CA ASP A 460 39.06 13.14 21.85
C ASP A 460 40.07 12.47 22.79
N LEU A 461 39.81 12.51 24.11
CA LEU A 461 40.65 11.89 25.13
C LEU A 461 40.44 10.37 25.22
N TYR A 462 39.37 9.86 24.62
CA TYR A 462 38.94 8.47 24.64
C TYR A 462 39.00 7.78 23.27
N LEU A 463 39.57 8.46 22.25
CA LEU A 463 39.81 7.88 20.93
C LEU A 463 40.59 6.54 21.06
N PRO A 464 40.09 5.43 20.47
CA PRO A 464 40.79 4.16 20.48
C PRO A 464 42.18 4.28 19.87
N GLU A 465 43.20 3.71 20.51
CA GLU A 465 44.54 3.61 19.91
C GLU A 465 44.60 2.34 19.03
N ASP A 466 44.95 2.49 17.74
CA ASP A 466 45.07 1.39 16.74
C ASP A 466 45.77 0.09 17.22
#